data_AF-A0A2S0MCJ0-F1
#
_entry.id   AF-A0A2S0MCJ0-F1
#
_cell.length_a   1.000
_cell.length_b   1.000
_cell.length_c   1.000
_cell.angle_alpha   90.00
_cell.angle_beta   90.00
_cell.angle_gamma   90.00
#
_symmetry.space_group_name_H-M   'P 1'
#
loop_
_entity.id
_entity.type
_entity.pdbx_description
1 polymer ?
#
loop_
_entity_poly.entity_id
_entity_poly.type
_entity_poly.pdbx_seq_one_letter_code
_entity_poly.pdbx_strand_id
1 'polypeptide(L)'
;MTVPSDVFFYSVSLAGAGGGAGGRDASALGGNGGAGALINATVAVQPGQTLVDTTGAGGGNGANDARSGVLGGTGGTGVGSGGAGGTANQIGGSGTGGGGGGGGVLSINGTVVL
;
A
#
# COMPACT_ATOMS: atom_id res chain seq x y z
N MET A 1 -10.31 9.70 16.47
CA MET A 1 -11.59 9.46 17.19
C MET A 1 -11.30 9.26 18.66
N THR A 2 -12.14 9.72 19.58
CA THR A 2 -12.02 9.42 21.02
C THR A 2 -13.02 8.33 21.43
N VAL A 3 -12.60 7.40 22.28
CA VAL A 3 -13.40 6.28 22.77
C VAL A 3 -14.46 6.78 23.75
N PRO A 4 -15.77 6.52 23.51
CA PRO A 4 -16.86 6.87 24.43
C PRO A 4 -16.76 6.17 25.79
N SER A 5 -17.49 6.69 26.79
CA SER A 5 -17.39 6.24 28.19
C SER A 5 -17.87 4.82 28.47
N ASP A 6 -18.64 4.23 27.56
CA ASP A 6 -19.27 2.92 27.67
C ASP A 6 -18.69 1.88 26.69
N VAL A 7 -17.61 2.22 25.98
CA VAL A 7 -16.98 1.35 24.99
C VAL A 7 -15.67 0.80 25.53
N PHE A 8 -15.55 -0.54 25.49
CA PHE A 8 -14.38 -1.29 25.96
C PHE A 8 -13.71 -2.13 24.86
N PHE A 9 -14.37 -2.27 23.71
CA PHE A 9 -13.85 -3.01 22.57
C PHE A 9 -14.14 -2.25 21.28
N TYR A 10 -13.16 -2.22 20.39
CA TYR A 10 -13.28 -1.62 19.07
C TYR A 10 -12.94 -2.66 18.01
N SER A 11 -13.92 -2.93 17.13
CA SER A 11 -13.71 -3.80 15.97
C SER A 11 -13.25 -2.95 14.80
N VAL A 12 -12.12 -3.31 14.20
CA VAL A 12 -11.53 -2.60 13.07
C VAL A 12 -11.25 -3.57 11.93
N SER A 13 -11.47 -3.07 10.71
CA SER A 13 -11.03 -3.69 9.49
C SER A 13 -10.06 -2.72 8.82
N LEU A 14 -8.80 -3.12 8.70
CA LEU A 14 -7.72 -2.29 8.17
C LEU A 14 -7.14 -2.98 6.94
N ALA A 15 -7.19 -2.28 5.80
CA ALA A 15 -6.60 -2.76 4.57
C ALA A 15 -5.26 -2.06 4.31
N GLY A 16 -4.19 -2.84 4.19
CA GLY A 16 -2.99 -2.40 3.48
C GLY A 16 -3.28 -2.32 1.98
N ALA A 17 -2.63 -1.39 1.28
CA ALA A 17 -2.88 -1.22 -0.14
C ALA A 17 -2.10 -2.22 -1.01
N GLY A 18 -2.64 -2.56 -2.17
CA GLY A 18 -1.96 -3.38 -3.16
C GLY A 18 -0.85 -2.62 -3.91
N GLY A 19 0.03 -3.38 -4.56
CA GLY A 19 1.00 -2.85 -5.51
C GLY A 19 0.39 -2.61 -6.88
N GLY A 20 1.05 -1.77 -7.67
CA GLY A 20 0.73 -1.57 -9.09
C GLY A 20 1.23 -2.73 -9.94
N ALA A 21 0.61 -2.93 -11.09
CA ALA A 21 1.03 -3.91 -12.09
C ALA A 21 2.31 -3.48 -12.80
N GLY A 22 3.06 -4.44 -13.33
CA GLY A 22 4.14 -4.17 -14.28
C GLY A 22 3.60 -3.65 -15.61
N GLY A 23 4.40 -2.86 -16.30
CA GLY A 23 4.15 -2.50 -17.69
C GLY A 23 4.36 -3.69 -18.60
N ARG A 24 3.68 -3.69 -19.75
CA ARG A 24 3.88 -4.69 -20.82
C ARG A 24 4.92 -4.23 -21.83
N ASP A 25 5.43 -5.18 -22.60
CA ASP A 25 6.15 -4.92 -23.84
C ASP A 25 5.38 -5.49 -25.04
N ALA A 26 5.95 -5.34 -26.24
CA ALA A 26 5.35 -5.79 -27.49
C ALA A 26 5.15 -7.32 -27.57
N SER A 27 5.87 -8.08 -26.76
CA SER A 27 5.92 -9.55 -26.79
C SER A 27 5.26 -10.22 -25.58
N ALA A 28 5.08 -9.50 -24.47
CA ALA A 28 4.59 -10.05 -23.22
C ALA A 28 3.81 -9.01 -22.39
N LEU A 29 2.79 -9.49 -21.68
CA LEU A 29 2.07 -8.68 -20.70
C LEU A 29 2.91 -8.50 -19.43
N GLY A 30 2.77 -7.34 -18.79
CA GLY A 30 3.31 -7.11 -17.46
C GLY A 30 2.61 -7.98 -16.42
N GLY A 31 3.34 -8.30 -15.35
CA GLY A 31 2.78 -9.03 -14.21
C GLY A 31 1.73 -8.21 -13.45
N ASN A 32 0.78 -8.90 -12.83
CA ASN A 32 -0.21 -8.26 -11.96
C ASN A 32 0.45 -7.64 -10.72
N GLY A 33 -0.15 -6.57 -10.20
CA GLY A 33 0.24 -5.99 -8.92
C GLY A 33 -0.10 -6.92 -7.75
N GLY A 34 0.68 -6.82 -6.67
CA GLY A 34 0.42 -7.58 -5.45
C GLY A 34 -0.89 -7.14 -4.77
N ALA A 35 -1.63 -8.08 -4.21
CA ALA A 35 -2.81 -7.76 -3.42
C ALA A 35 -2.42 -7.09 -2.09
N GLY A 36 -3.28 -6.20 -1.61
CA GLY A 36 -3.20 -5.68 -0.24
C GLY A 36 -3.56 -6.74 0.80
N ALA A 37 -3.26 -6.47 2.06
CA ALA A 37 -3.63 -7.34 3.18
C ALA A 37 -4.81 -6.74 3.95
N LEU A 38 -5.82 -7.55 4.26
CA LEU A 38 -6.92 -7.14 5.14
C LEU A 38 -6.71 -7.73 6.53
N ILE A 39 -6.68 -6.87 7.54
CA ILE A 39 -6.63 -7.27 8.95
C ILE A 39 -7.97 -6.94 9.58
N ASN A 40 -8.63 -7.96 10.11
CA ASN A 40 -9.83 -7.81 10.94
C ASN A 40 -9.44 -8.13 12.37
N ALA A 41 -9.62 -7.17 13.27
CA ALA A 41 -9.22 -7.32 14.67
C ALA A 41 -10.23 -6.65 15.60
N THR A 42 -10.30 -7.17 16.82
CA THR A 42 -10.98 -6.50 17.93
C THR A 42 -9.94 -6.13 18.97
N VAL A 43 -9.85 -4.84 19.27
CA VAL A 43 -8.86 -4.29 20.20
C VAL A 43 -9.57 -3.84 21.46
N ALA A 44 -9.03 -4.21 22.61
CA ALA A 44 -9.49 -3.69 23.89
C ALA A 44 -9.11 -2.21 24.00
N VAL A 45 -10.07 -1.38 24.40
CA VAL A 45 -9.92 0.08 24.53
C VAL A 45 -10.42 0.54 25.88
N GLN A 46 -9.99 1.74 26.29
CA GLN A 46 -10.50 2.42 27.47
C GLN A 46 -11.17 3.74 27.08
N PRO A 47 -12.25 4.13 27.78
CA PRO A 47 -12.82 5.46 27.69
C PRO A 47 -11.79 6.58 27.66
N GLY A 48 -11.96 7.53 26.75
CA GLY A 48 -11.08 8.69 26.61
C GLY A 48 -9.80 8.44 25.82
N GLN A 49 -9.48 7.20 25.43
CA GLN A 49 -8.37 6.94 24.51
C GLN A 49 -8.67 7.52 23.12
N THR A 50 -7.62 7.92 22.40
CA THR A 50 -7.72 8.40 21.03
C THR A 50 -7.26 7.33 20.05
N LEU A 51 -8.16 6.94 19.16
CA LEU A 51 -7.91 6.05 18.02
C LEU A 51 -7.55 6.90 16.80
N VAL A 52 -6.48 6.53 16.12
CA VAL A 52 -6.08 7.12 14.83
C VAL A 52 -5.70 5.99 13.88
N ASP A 53 -6.41 5.93 12.76
CA ASP A 53 -6.10 5.02 11.65
C ASP A 53 -5.34 5.77 10.55
N THR A 54 -4.44 5.05 9.89
CA THR A 54 -3.82 5.49 8.65
C THR A 54 -4.07 4.42 7.63
N THR A 55 -4.71 4.78 6.53
CA THR A 55 -4.90 3.87 5.39
C THR A 55 -3.78 4.11 4.39
N GLY A 56 -3.05 3.05 4.04
CA GLY A 56 -2.03 3.13 3.00
C GLY A 56 -2.66 3.31 1.62
N ALA A 57 -1.93 3.91 0.69
CA ALA A 57 -2.31 4.07 -0.71
C ALA A 57 -1.61 3.03 -1.59
N GLY A 58 -2.25 2.68 -2.70
CA GLY A 58 -1.71 1.70 -3.66
C GLY A 58 -0.48 2.21 -4.40
N GLY A 59 0.35 1.28 -4.86
CA GLY A 59 1.45 1.59 -5.77
C GLY A 59 0.97 1.93 -7.19
N GLY A 60 1.74 2.73 -7.91
CA GLY A 60 1.49 3.07 -9.30
C GLY A 60 1.87 1.92 -10.24
N ASN A 61 1.21 1.85 -11.40
CA ASN A 61 1.56 0.89 -12.45
C ASN A 61 2.86 1.26 -13.16
N GLY A 62 3.54 0.25 -13.69
CA GLY A 62 4.64 0.43 -14.64
C GLY A 62 4.15 0.95 -16.00
N ALA A 63 5.07 1.54 -16.75
CA ALA A 63 4.87 2.06 -18.09
C ALA A 63 5.04 0.94 -19.14
N ASN A 64 4.20 0.98 -20.18
CA ASN A 64 4.24 0.05 -21.30
C ASN A 64 5.23 0.52 -22.37
N ASP A 65 5.86 -0.44 -23.06
CA ASP A 65 6.72 -0.19 -24.23
C ASP A 65 7.76 0.91 -23.98
N ALA A 66 8.30 0.93 -22.77
CA ALA A 66 9.07 2.04 -22.28
C ALA A 66 10.50 1.99 -22.82
N ARG A 67 11.02 3.16 -23.20
CA ARG A 67 12.43 3.32 -23.60
C ARG A 67 13.34 3.18 -22.38
N SER A 68 14.62 2.89 -22.62
CA SER A 68 15.64 2.82 -21.57
C SER A 68 15.63 4.07 -20.70
N GLY A 69 15.63 3.87 -19.38
CA GLY A 69 15.65 4.95 -18.38
C GLY A 69 14.28 5.47 -17.94
N VAL A 70 13.18 4.98 -18.50
CA VAL A 70 11.83 5.30 -17.99
C VAL A 70 11.64 4.63 -16.63
N LEU A 71 11.12 5.39 -15.67
CA LEU A 71 10.91 4.96 -14.29
C LEU A 71 9.74 3.95 -14.18
N GLY A 72 9.84 3.09 -13.18
CA GLY A 72 8.75 2.25 -12.73
C GLY A 72 7.60 3.05 -12.12
N GLY A 73 6.54 2.32 -11.76
CA GLY A 73 5.45 2.86 -10.96
C GLY A 73 5.95 3.35 -9.59
N THR A 74 5.36 4.44 -9.11
CA THR A 74 5.68 5.01 -7.80
C THR A 74 5.22 4.08 -6.68
N GLY A 75 5.95 4.06 -5.56
CA GLY A 75 5.48 3.40 -4.34
C GLY A 75 4.25 4.07 -3.74
N GLY A 76 3.39 3.29 -3.10
CA GLY A 76 2.25 3.76 -2.35
C GLY A 76 2.64 4.43 -1.03
N THR A 77 1.82 5.34 -0.53
CA THR A 77 2.04 6.07 0.73
C THR A 77 1.46 5.31 1.93
N GLY A 78 1.95 5.55 3.14
CA GLY A 78 1.44 4.90 4.35
C GLY A 78 2.52 4.74 5.42
N VAL A 79 2.25 3.88 6.41
CA VAL A 79 3.28 3.47 7.39
C VAL A 79 4.13 2.38 6.75
N GLY A 80 5.38 2.74 6.45
CA GLY A 80 6.20 1.97 5.52
C GLY A 80 5.70 2.16 4.10
N SER A 81 6.22 3.19 3.42
CA SER A 81 5.91 3.42 2.01
C SER A 81 6.33 2.24 1.14
N GLY A 82 5.55 1.97 0.09
CA GLY A 82 5.92 0.97 -0.89
C GLY A 82 7.19 1.35 -1.65
N GLY A 83 7.94 0.34 -2.10
CA GLY A 83 9.10 0.57 -2.97
C GLY A 83 8.67 1.00 -4.38
N ALA A 84 9.49 1.81 -5.06
CA ALA A 84 9.28 2.10 -6.47
C ALA A 84 9.57 0.87 -7.33
N GLY A 85 8.86 0.77 -8.46
CA GLY A 85 9.09 -0.29 -9.45
C GLY A 85 10.41 -0.11 -10.22
N GLY A 86 10.92 -1.21 -10.77
CA GLY A 86 12.16 -1.21 -11.55
C GLY A 86 12.08 -0.41 -12.85
N THR A 87 13.20 0.18 -13.28
CA THR A 87 13.33 0.93 -14.53
C THR A 87 13.47 0.02 -15.74
N ALA A 88 13.01 0.49 -16.90
CA ALA A 88 13.32 -0.17 -18.17
C ALA A 88 14.82 -0.02 -18.48
N ASN A 89 15.51 -1.13 -18.75
CA ASN A 89 16.96 -1.17 -18.97
C ASN A 89 17.38 -1.69 -20.35
N GLN A 90 16.44 -1.99 -21.25
CA GLN A 90 16.75 -2.46 -22.60
C GLN A 90 16.40 -1.42 -23.68
N ILE A 91 17.23 -1.36 -24.70
CA ILE A 91 16.98 -0.60 -25.94
C ILE A 91 16.08 -1.49 -26.82
N GLY A 92 14.82 -1.09 -27.00
CA GLY A 92 13.86 -1.87 -27.81
C GLY A 92 12.40 -1.78 -27.34
N GLY A 93 12.14 -1.21 -26.16
CA GLY A 93 10.79 -1.13 -25.58
C GLY A 93 10.56 -2.31 -24.63
N SER A 94 10.65 -2.06 -23.33
CA SER A 94 10.37 -3.04 -22.27
C SER A 94 9.38 -2.44 -21.29
N GLY A 95 8.53 -3.26 -20.66
CA GLY A 95 7.70 -2.80 -19.55
C GLY A 95 8.54 -2.39 -18.33
N THR A 96 8.09 -1.39 -17.57
CA THR A 96 8.71 -1.04 -16.26
C THR A 96 8.01 -1.77 -15.10
N GLY A 97 8.66 -1.88 -13.94
CA GLY A 97 8.05 -2.51 -12.77
C GLY A 97 6.94 -1.65 -12.15
N GLY A 98 5.93 -2.28 -11.55
CA GLY A 98 4.95 -1.59 -10.70
C GLY A 98 5.51 -1.27 -9.32
N GLY A 99 4.99 -0.23 -8.67
CA GLY A 99 5.37 0.13 -7.31
C GLY A 99 4.64 -0.72 -6.26
N GLY A 100 5.26 -0.93 -5.10
CA GLY A 100 4.61 -1.58 -3.95
C GLY A 100 3.53 -0.69 -3.32
N GLY A 101 2.52 -1.29 -2.67
CA GLY A 101 1.54 -0.56 -1.88
C GLY A 101 2.11 -0.10 -0.53
N GLY A 102 1.50 0.92 0.08
CA GLY A 102 1.85 1.38 1.42
C GLY A 102 1.06 0.67 2.52
N GLY A 103 1.67 0.54 3.70
CA GLY A 103 1.04 -0.05 4.88
C GLY A 103 -0.01 0.87 5.52
N GLY A 104 -1.06 0.27 6.08
CA GLY A 104 -1.98 0.94 7.00
C GLY A 104 -1.63 0.59 8.45
N VAL A 105 -2.06 1.43 9.40
CA VAL A 105 -1.97 1.12 10.84
C VAL A 105 -3.20 1.61 11.60
N LEU A 106 -3.44 1.01 12.76
CA LEU A 106 -4.25 1.60 13.82
C LEU A 106 -3.34 1.95 15.01
N SER A 107 -3.53 3.14 15.58
CA SER A 107 -2.85 3.55 16.80
C SER A 107 -3.83 4.00 17.88
N ILE A 108 -3.45 3.73 19.14
CA ILE A 108 -4.19 4.11 20.34
C ILE A 108 -3.26 5.00 21.18
N ASN A 109 -3.66 6.26 21.42
CA ASN A 109 -2.85 7.26 22.10
C ASN A 109 -1.42 7.37 21.53
N GLY A 110 -1.28 7.23 20.21
CA GLY A 110 0.00 7.29 19.50
C GLY A 110 0.82 6.00 19.51
N THR A 111 0.36 4.92 20.16
CA THR A 111 1.00 3.59 20.08
C THR A 111 0.37 2.76 18.97
N VAL A 112 1.18 2.26 18.03
CA VAL A 112 0.72 1.36 16.96
C VAL A 112 0.31 0.02 17.56
N VAL A 113 -0.89 -0.44 17.24
CA VAL A 113 -1.46 -1.70 17.74
C VAL A 113 -1.78 -2.70 16.63
N LEU A 114 -1.93 -2.23 15.39
CA LEU A 114 -2.13 -3.01 14.17
C LEU A 114 -1.43 -2.31 13.02
#